data_AF-A0A8S0FU38-F1
#
_entry.id   AF-A0A8S0FU38-F1
#
_cell.length_a   1.000
_cell.length_b   1.000
_cell.length_c   1.000
_cell.angle_alpha   90.00
_cell.angle_beta   90.00
_cell.angle_gamma   90.00
#
_symmetry.space_group_name_H-M   'P 1'
#
loop_
_entity.id
_entity.type
_entity.pdbx_description
1 polymer ?
#
loop_
_entity_poly.entity_id
_entity_poly.type
_entity_poly.pdbx_seq_one_letter_code
_entity_poly.pdbx_strand_id
1 'polypeptide(L)' 'MAFVPALTLTDLDPGVQGVDIIHEYTVAAPAAGLSREQIRQAQINGLEMAFLSAEEKRALREKVAAK' A
#
# COMPACT_ATOMS: atom_id res chain seq x y z
N MET A 1 -15.96 -3.09 -12.20
CA MET A 1 -15.03 -2.88 -11.06
C MET A 1 -14.39 -1.53 -11.23
N ALA A 2 -14.72 -0.57 -10.37
CA ALA A 2 -14.21 0.79 -10.47
C ALA A 2 -12.80 0.82 -9.88
N PHE A 3 -11.81 0.92 -10.77
CA PHE A 3 -10.42 1.15 -10.40
C PHE A 3 -10.26 2.64 -10.08
N VAL A 4 -10.45 3.01 -8.81
CA VAL A 4 -10.13 4.36 -8.32
C VAL A 4 -8.60 4.44 -8.28
N PRO A 5 -7.97 5.46 -8.89
CA PRO A 5 -6.52 5.65 -8.76
C PRO A 5 -6.17 5.71 -7.27
N ALA A 6 -5.52 4.65 -6.80
CA ALA A 6 -5.58 4.22 -5.41
C ALA A 6 -4.95 5.27 -4.48
N LEU A 7 -5.76 5.83 -3.59
CA LEU A 7 -5.26 6.63 -2.46
C LEU A 7 -4.40 5.73 -1.56
N THR A 8 -4.73 4.45 -1.43
CA THR A 8 -4.02 3.41 -0.67
C THR A 8 -4.21 2.04 -1.35
N LEU A 9 -3.23 1.14 -1.25
CA LEU A 9 -3.35 -0.23 -1.76
C LEU A 9 -3.45 -1.22 -0.59
N THR A 10 -4.52 -2.00 -0.58
CA THR A 10 -4.83 -2.99 0.45
C THR A 10 -5.31 -4.28 -0.19
N ASP A 11 -4.94 -5.41 0.40
CA ASP A 11 -5.57 -6.68 0.07
C ASP A 11 -6.98 -6.70 0.68
N LEU A 12 -7.99 -6.86 -0.16
CA LEU A 12 -9.39 -6.75 0.27
C LEU A 12 -9.91 -8.06 0.87
N ASP A 13 -9.34 -9.22 0.51
CA ASP A 13 -9.69 -10.52 1.13
C ASP A 13 -8.74 -11.66 0.66
N PRO A 14 -7.58 -11.88 1.30
CA PRO A 14 -6.56 -12.81 0.82
C PRO A 14 -7.05 -14.26 0.72
N GLY A 15 -8.00 -14.65 1.58
CA GLY A 15 -8.58 -16.00 1.62
C GLY A 15 -9.57 -16.31 0.49
N VAL A 16 -10.12 -15.28 -0.15
CA VAL A 16 -11.09 -15.42 -1.26
C VAL A 16 -10.42 -15.20 -2.61
N GLN A 17 -9.43 -14.31 -2.67
CA GLN A 17 -8.74 -13.96 -3.91
C GLN A 17 -7.49 -14.81 -4.16
N GLY A 18 -6.92 -15.45 -3.13
CA GLY A 18 -5.74 -16.32 -3.26
C GLY A 18 -4.46 -15.58 -3.64
N VAL A 19 -4.47 -14.25 -3.50
CA VAL A 19 -3.33 -13.36 -3.72
C VAL A 19 -3.04 -12.60 -2.44
N ASP A 20 -1.83 -12.10 -2.29
CA ASP A 20 -1.41 -11.31 -1.13
C ASP A 20 -1.05 -9.87 -1.52
N ILE A 21 -0.70 -9.06 -0.53
CA ILE A 21 -0.29 -7.67 -0.74
C ILE A 21 0.91 -7.53 -1.69
N ILE A 22 1.79 -8.54 -1.82
CA ILE A 22 2.92 -8.48 -2.76
C ILE A 22 2.39 -8.54 -4.20
N HIS A 23 1.41 -9.40 -4.48
CA HIS A 23 0.76 -9.47 -5.78
C HIS A 23 0.10 -8.15 -6.16
N GLU A 24 -0.60 -7.51 -5.21
CA GLU A 24 -1.24 -6.22 -5.43
C GLU A 24 -0.23 -5.15 -5.87
N TYR A 25 0.92 -5.07 -5.19
CA TYR A 25 1.96 -4.09 -5.50
C TYR A 25 2.76 -4.39 -6.79
N THR A 26 2.94 -5.66 -7.14
CA THR A 26 3.87 -6.08 -8.21
C THR A 26 3.17 -6.48 -9.50
N VAL A 27 1.88 -6.83 -9.45
CA VAL A 27 1.10 -7.30 -10.60
C VAL A 27 -0.11 -6.40 -10.84
N ALA A 28 -1.00 -6.27 -9.85
CA ALA A 28 -2.27 -5.57 -10.04
C ALA A 28 -2.07 -4.06 -10.27
N ALA A 29 -1.27 -3.39 -9.42
CA ALA A 29 -1.04 -1.96 -9.54
C ALA A 29 -0.36 -1.55 -10.87
N PRO A 30 0.70 -2.24 -11.34
CA PRO A 30 1.23 -2.00 -12.69
C PRO A 30 0.24 -2.33 -13.81
N ALA A 31 -0.51 -3.44 -13.71
CA ALA A 31 -1.51 -3.83 -14.72
C ALA A 31 -2.64 -2.80 -14.85
N ALA A 32 -2.94 -2.08 -13.77
CA ALA A 32 -3.91 -1.01 -13.75
C ALA A 32 -3.33 0.37 -14.13
N GLY A 33 -2.08 0.41 -14.60
CA GLY A 33 -1.45 1.61 -15.16
C GLY A 33 -0.84 2.57 -14.13
N LEU A 34 -0.69 2.16 -12.87
CA LEU A 34 0.00 3.01 -11.90
C LEU A 34 1.50 3.03 -12.20
N SER A 35 2.04 4.24 -12.25
CA SER A 35 3.48 4.47 -12.23
C SER A 35 4.08 4.04 -10.89
N ARG A 36 5.38 3.75 -10.90
CA ARG A 36 6.14 3.43 -9.68
C ARG A 36 5.99 4.48 -8.59
N GLU A 37 5.90 5.76 -8.97
CA GLU A 37 5.73 6.85 -8.02
C GLU A 37 4.33 6.85 -7.39
N GLN A 38 3.28 6.57 -8.17
CA GLN A 38 1.93 6.43 -7.63
C GLN A 38 1.81 5.23 -6.70
N ILE A 39 2.45 4.10 -7.05
CA ILE A 39 2.51 2.92 -6.19
C ILE A 39 3.23 3.26 -4.86
N ARG A 40 4.34 3.98 -4.91
CA ARG A 40 5.06 4.44 -3.72
C ARG A 40 4.22 5.40 -2.88
N GLN A 41 3.50 6.33 -3.52
CA GLN A 41 2.63 7.25 -2.82
C GLN A 41 1.47 6.53 -2.12
N ALA A 42 0.91 5.48 -2.73
CA ALA A 42 -0.11 4.65 -2.11
C ALA A 42 0.40 3.94 -0.84
N GLN A 43 1.68 3.51 -0.79
CA GLN A 43 2.30 2.97 0.42
C GLN A 43 2.38 4.02 1.53
N ILE A 44 2.83 5.23 1.20
CA ILE A 44 2.95 6.33 2.15
C ILE A 44 1.58 6.68 2.74
N ASN A 45 0.58 6.82 1.87
CA ASN A 45 -0.79 7.12 2.28
C ASN A 45 -1.37 6.01 3.17
N GLY A 46 -1.00 4.74 2.94
CA GLY A 46 -1.41 3.63 3.79
C GLY A 46 -0.95 3.80 5.24
N LEU A 47 0.28 4.27 5.45
CA LEU A 47 0.78 4.60 6.78
C LEU A 47 0.10 5.83 7.37
N GLU A 48 -0.16 6.86 6.56
CA GLU A 48 -0.83 8.09 7.02
C GLU A 48 -2.28 7.84 7.44
N MET A 49 -2.99 6.93 6.77
CA MET A 49 -4.37 6.56 7.11
C MET A 49 -4.48 5.54 8.24
N ALA A 50 -3.38 4.90 8.66
CA ALA A 50 -3.40 3.94 9.76
C ALA A 50 -3.89 4.61 11.06
N PHE A 51 -4.71 3.89 11.82
CA PHE A 51 -5.17 4.29 13.16
C PHE A 51 -4.07 4.13 14.21
N LEU A 52 -2.96 4.80 13.97
CA LEU A 52 -1.78 4.88 14.81
C LEU A 52 -1.56 6.35 15.20
N SER A 53 -0.97 6.57 16.36
CA SER A 53 -0.46 7.89 16.77
C SER A 53 0.64 8.36 15.81
N ALA A 54 0.94 9.66 15.85
CA ALA A 54 2.01 10.24 15.04
C ALA A 54 3.38 9.65 15.41
N GLU A 55 3.58 9.37 16.70
CA GLU A 55 4.79 8.75 17.25
C GLU A 55 4.97 7.33 16.73
N GLU A 56 3.92 6.52 16.71
CA GLU A 56 3.95 5.16 16.17
C GLU A 56 4.24 5.16 14.66
N LYS A 57 3.62 6.07 13.90
CA LYS A 57 3.91 6.24 12.46
C LYS A 57 5.37 6.62 12.23
N ARG A 58 5.93 7.53 13.02
CA ARG A 58 7.34 7.92 12.94
C ARG A 58 8.27 6.75 13.24
N ALA A 59 8.00 6.00 14.32
CA ALA A 59 8.80 4.84 14.70
C ALA A 59 8.81 3.76 13.59
N LEU A 60 7.69 3.53 12.91
CA LEU A 60 7.62 2.63 11.76
C LEU A 60 8.49 3.10 10.59
N ARG A 61 8.47 4.39 10.26
CA ARG A 61 9.32 4.97 9.20
C ARG A 61 10.80 4.81 9.52
N GLU A 62 11.20 5.13 10.75
CA GLU A 62 12.59 5.02 11.21
C GLU A 62 13.06 3.57 11.17
N LYS A 63 12.23 2.62 11.63
CA LYS A 63 12.53 1.19 11.61
C LYS A 63 12.77 0.65 10.19
N VAL A 64 12.00 1.12 9.20
CA VAL A 64 12.17 0.71 7.80
C VAL A 64 13.37 1.42 7.15
N ALA A 65 13.62 2.69 7.47
CA ALA A 65 14.76 3.45 6.93
C ALA A 65 16.11 2.95 7.45
N ALA A 66 16.16 2.35 8.64
CA ALA A 66 17.35 1.74 9.22
C ALA A 66 17.68 0.34 8.65
N LYS A 67 16.88 -0.14 7.68
CA LYS A 67 16.98 -1.48 7.10
C LYS A 67 17.53 -1.40 5.68
#